data_AF-A0A314KQE9-F1
#
_entry.id   AF-A0A314KQE9-F1
#
_cell.length_a   1.000
_cell.length_b   1.000
_cell.length_c   1.000
_cell.angle_alpha   90.00
_cell.angle_beta   90.00
_cell.angle_gamma   90.00
#
_symmetry.space_group_name_H-M   'P 1'
#
loop_
_entity.id
_entity.type
_entity.pdbx_description
1 polymer ?
#
loop_
_entity_poly.entity_id
_entity_poly.type
_entity_poly.pdbx_seq_one_letter_code
_entity_poly.pdbx_strand_id
1 'polypeptide(L)'
;MSNNVDNWVNAVYVVFAFCSALLLGALKSVLVGPIAGLILIIGNVGVILCLFPAHVFWTVYTLFKTNRFDAPLKVVFLFALPALFGIWLVLSIAGTLLVGVGYGFFAPWVSAFEAFRHDDEFNKFIHCIVDGTWGTIKGSCIAVRDCADMCYHSYPMYLKELRDSPSSLHLQPFRFIHVPGCIMVGILGLIVEIPLYTAIAVVKSPFMLFKGWYRLIHDLISREGPFLETACIPIAGLTILLWPLVVIGSVVMAIFSSFFIGLYGAVIVYQERSFQRGVAFVIAMVAEFDEYTNDWLYLREGSILPKPRYRNKKSSNSSEYSVKRNGSVQGRLNSIFAEAPAMLVPSLTSSRSVREAIQEVKMVQVWQNMIRSCELRGKELLDAKVITPSDLDDWLKAKHGLDVAVVNVGLPCYTFLQIIFYSIKAGSYGLFLLEDLEITHLNRPQDRLLDWFFQPVMVLKEQIRVLSLEEGEMRFLEKVVLFESNSERFKAWENGSLAPQDSLRAAQIEGISRRMVGMVRSVSKFPTYRRKFRQVVKTLIMYSNPKEGSVTKNSSTRSIPHSVTKNSSTKSGSTRSNGSLEIV
;
A
#
# COMPACT_ATOMS: atom_id res chain seq x y z
N MET A 1 -30.96 -10.20 -43.85
CA MET A 1 -31.96 -9.83 -42.83
C MET A 1 -31.72 -10.51 -41.48
N SER A 2 -31.36 -11.80 -41.40
CA SER A 2 -31.05 -12.50 -40.13
C SER A 2 -30.02 -11.77 -39.26
N ASN A 3 -28.87 -11.39 -39.82
CA ASN A 3 -27.78 -10.74 -39.07
C ASN A 3 -28.18 -9.39 -38.43
N ASN A 4 -29.16 -8.66 -38.97
CA ASN A 4 -29.62 -7.41 -38.38
C ASN A 4 -30.56 -7.63 -37.19
N VAL A 5 -31.33 -8.71 -37.20
CA VAL A 5 -32.24 -9.08 -36.11
C VAL A 5 -31.43 -9.59 -34.92
N ASP A 6 -30.45 -10.46 -35.18
CA ASP A 6 -29.55 -10.99 -34.14
C ASP A 6 -28.73 -9.87 -33.47
N ASN A 7 -28.26 -8.89 -34.26
CA ASN A 7 -27.57 -7.71 -33.73
C ASN A 7 -28.49 -6.82 -32.88
N TRP A 8 -29.76 -6.65 -33.28
CA TRP A 8 -30.74 -5.89 -32.51
C TRP A 8 -31.11 -6.57 -31.20
N VAL A 9 -31.31 -7.89 -31.22
CA VAL A 9 -31.61 -8.69 -30.03
C VAL A 9 -30.44 -8.63 -29.04
N ASN A 10 -29.19 -8.72 -29.53
CA ASN A 10 -28.00 -8.58 -28.70
C ASN A 10 -27.87 -7.18 -28.08
N ALA A 11 -28.15 -6.12 -28.85
CA ALA A 11 -28.13 -4.75 -28.33
C ALA A 11 -29.18 -4.53 -27.23
N VAL A 12 -30.40 -5.02 -27.45
CA VAL A 12 -31.49 -4.96 -26.45
C VAL A 12 -31.13 -5.76 -25.20
N TYR A 13 -30.53 -6.95 -25.34
CA TYR A 13 -30.08 -7.76 -24.21
C TYR A 13 -29.00 -7.05 -23.38
N VAL A 14 -28.01 -6.41 -24.01
CA VAL A 14 -26.96 -5.66 -23.31
C VAL A 14 -27.53 -4.47 -22.54
N VAL A 15 -28.44 -3.72 -23.15
CA VAL A 15 -29.12 -2.59 -22.48
C VAL A 15 -29.97 -3.08 -21.31
N PHE A 16 -30.73 -4.17 -21.51
CA PHE A 16 -31.51 -4.79 -20.45
C PHE A 16 -30.62 -5.27 -19.28
N ALA A 17 -29.55 -6.01 -19.58
CA ALA A 17 -28.59 -6.49 -18.59
C ALA A 17 -27.94 -5.34 -17.81
N PHE A 18 -27.57 -4.24 -18.49
CA PHE A 18 -27.05 -3.04 -17.86
C PHE A 18 -28.07 -2.41 -16.91
N CYS A 19 -29.30 -2.18 -17.37
CA CYS A 19 -30.36 -1.60 -16.55
C CYS A 19 -30.72 -2.49 -15.34
N SER A 20 -30.76 -3.81 -15.54
CA SER A 20 -30.98 -4.77 -14.47
C SER A 20 -29.83 -4.75 -13.46
N ALA A 21 -28.56 -4.76 -13.90
CA ALA A 21 -27.39 -4.66 -13.03
C ALA A 21 -27.38 -3.35 -12.24
N LEU A 22 -27.76 -2.24 -12.89
CA LEU A 22 -27.83 -0.91 -12.28
C LEU A 22 -28.87 -0.88 -11.15
N LEU A 23 -30.09 -1.36 -11.43
CA LEU A 23 -31.20 -1.36 -10.46
C LEU A 23 -30.99 -2.38 -9.35
N LEU A 24 -30.57 -3.61 -9.67
CA LEU A 24 -30.27 -4.65 -8.67
C LEU A 24 -29.09 -4.25 -7.80
N GLY A 25 -28.05 -3.66 -8.39
CA GLY A 25 -26.91 -3.13 -7.66
C GLY A 25 -27.28 -1.96 -6.73
N ALA A 26 -28.14 -1.06 -7.18
CA ALA A 26 -28.67 0.03 -6.35
C ALA A 26 -29.54 -0.51 -5.20
N LEU A 27 -30.45 -1.44 -5.48
CA LEU A 27 -31.27 -2.10 -4.45
C LEU A 27 -30.39 -2.82 -3.41
N LYS A 28 -29.37 -3.55 -3.88
CA LYS A 28 -28.40 -4.24 -3.03
C LYS A 28 -27.60 -3.27 -2.17
N SER A 29 -27.17 -2.15 -2.75
CA SER A 29 -26.53 -1.07 -2.03
C SER A 29 -27.42 -0.51 -0.91
N VAL A 30 -28.72 -0.33 -1.16
CA VAL A 30 -29.69 0.11 -0.13
C VAL A 30 -29.91 -0.94 0.96
N LEU A 31 -29.87 -2.24 0.65
CA LEU A 31 -30.12 -3.32 1.62
C LEU A 31 -28.88 -3.68 2.44
N VAL A 32 -27.75 -3.95 1.76
CA VAL A 32 -26.50 -4.44 2.37
C VAL A 32 -25.60 -3.28 2.79
N GLY A 33 -25.64 -2.18 2.05
CA GLY A 33 -24.76 -1.04 2.24
C GLY A 33 -24.86 -0.36 3.60
N PRO A 34 -26.06 -0.13 4.17
CA PRO A 34 -26.18 0.40 5.52
C PRO A 34 -25.53 -0.50 6.58
N ILE A 35 -25.70 -1.83 6.46
CA ILE A 35 -25.10 -2.79 7.39
C ILE A 35 -23.57 -2.75 7.28
N ALA A 36 -23.04 -2.85 6.07
CA ALA A 36 -21.60 -2.78 5.81
C ALA A 36 -20.99 -1.44 6.27
N GLY A 37 -21.63 -0.33 5.92
CA GLY A 37 -21.23 1.01 6.32
C GLY A 37 -21.25 1.20 7.83
N LEU A 38 -22.29 0.73 8.52
CA LEU A 38 -22.38 0.80 9.99
C LEU A 38 -21.29 -0.04 10.68
N ILE A 39 -21.00 -1.25 10.19
CA ILE A 39 -19.90 -2.06 10.72
C ILE A 39 -18.57 -1.30 10.61
N LEU A 40 -18.31 -0.71 9.44
CA LEU A 40 -17.09 0.07 9.20
C LEU A 40 -17.03 1.30 10.12
N ILE A 41 -18.11 2.09 10.19
CA ILE A 41 -18.19 3.32 10.97
C ILE A 41 -18.03 3.02 12.46
N ILE A 42 -18.89 2.15 13.02
CA ILE A 42 -18.87 1.83 14.45
C ILE A 42 -17.54 1.17 14.82
N GLY A 43 -17.04 0.26 13.98
CA GLY A 43 -15.76 -0.41 14.20
C GLY A 43 -14.59 0.56 14.25
N ASN A 44 -14.44 1.43 13.24
CA ASN A 44 -13.36 2.40 13.18
C ASN A 44 -13.47 3.46 14.27
N VAL A 45 -14.66 4.02 14.51
CA VAL A 45 -14.87 5.01 15.59
C VAL A 45 -14.58 4.37 16.94
N GLY A 46 -15.01 3.13 17.18
CA GLY A 46 -14.69 2.39 18.39
C GLY A 46 -13.19 2.20 18.58
N VAL A 47 -12.46 1.78 17.55
CA VAL A 47 -11.00 1.66 17.57
C VAL A 47 -10.33 3.00 17.90
N ILE A 48 -10.75 4.08 17.22
CA ILE A 48 -10.21 5.43 17.40
C ILE A 48 -10.41 5.89 18.85
N LEU A 49 -11.64 5.83 19.36
CA LEU A 49 -11.98 6.32 20.71
C LEU A 49 -11.33 5.48 21.81
N CYS A 50 -11.33 4.15 21.68
CA CYS A 50 -10.74 3.26 22.68
C CYS A 50 -9.20 3.39 22.75
N LEU A 51 -8.52 3.56 21.61
CA LEU A 51 -7.05 3.70 21.58
C LEU A 51 -6.58 5.15 21.75
N PHE A 52 -7.47 6.14 21.66
CA PHE A 52 -7.10 7.55 21.77
C PHE A 52 -6.32 7.89 23.05
N PRO A 53 -6.73 7.46 24.27
CA PRO A 53 -5.94 7.71 25.48
C PRO A 53 -4.52 7.13 25.41
N ALA A 54 -4.39 5.94 24.82
CA ALA A 54 -3.08 5.31 24.62
C ALA A 54 -2.24 6.09 23.60
N HIS A 55 -2.84 6.59 22.51
CA HIS A 55 -2.16 7.42 21.50
C HIS A 55 -1.65 8.73 22.10
N VAL A 56 -2.46 9.39 22.93
CA VAL A 56 -2.07 10.58 23.68
C VAL A 56 -0.89 10.26 24.59
N PHE A 57 -1.00 9.21 25.39
CA PHE A 57 0.07 8.78 26.30
C PHE A 57 1.39 8.46 25.56
N TRP A 58 1.34 7.63 24.51
CA TRP A 58 2.53 7.25 23.75
C TRP A 58 3.21 8.44 23.07
N THR A 59 2.43 9.41 22.59
CA THR A 59 2.95 10.63 21.95
C THR A 59 3.63 11.52 22.96
N VAL A 60 2.98 11.79 24.09
CA VAL A 60 3.54 12.61 25.17
C VAL A 60 4.81 11.95 25.72
N TYR A 61 4.78 10.63 25.96
CA TYR A 61 5.96 9.86 26.37
C TYR A 61 7.12 10.00 25.37
N THR A 62 6.83 9.91 24.08
CA THR A 62 7.82 10.05 23.00
C THR A 62 8.38 11.46 22.92
N LEU A 63 7.53 12.49 23.08
CA LEU A 63 7.93 13.89 23.09
C LEU A 63 8.91 14.20 24.23
N PHE A 64 8.69 13.64 25.42
CA PHE A 64 9.61 13.81 26.54
C PHE A 64 10.94 13.08 26.32
N LYS A 65 10.89 11.83 25.84
CA LYS A 65 12.06 10.95 25.73
C LYS A 65 12.94 11.19 24.49
N THR A 66 12.42 11.83 23.44
CA THR A 66 13.21 12.10 22.23
C THR A 66 14.30 13.15 22.50
N ASN A 67 15.48 12.93 21.91
CA ASN A 67 16.61 13.86 21.93
C ASN A 67 16.64 14.82 20.73
N ARG A 68 15.62 14.77 19.85
CA ARG A 68 15.56 15.59 18.63
C ARG A 68 15.13 17.04 18.85
N PHE A 69 14.46 17.29 19.98
CA PHE A 69 13.84 18.57 20.29
C PHE A 69 14.48 19.18 21.54
N ASP A 70 14.83 20.47 21.47
CA ASP A 70 15.29 21.22 22.63
C ASP A 70 14.14 21.45 23.63
N ALA A 71 14.48 21.70 24.90
CA ALA A 71 13.51 21.92 25.98
C ALA A 71 12.38 22.93 25.64
N PRO A 72 12.64 24.14 25.09
CA PRO A 72 11.55 25.07 24.75
C PRO A 72 10.61 24.52 23.67
N LEU A 73 11.13 23.75 22.72
CA LEU A 73 10.31 23.17 21.66
C LEU A 73 9.40 22.05 22.19
N LYS A 74 9.89 21.25 23.15
CA LYS A 74 9.07 20.25 23.84
C LYS A 74 7.87 20.92 24.54
N VAL A 75 8.10 22.06 25.19
CA VAL A 75 7.04 22.85 25.83
C VAL A 75 6.02 23.36 24.81
N VAL A 76 6.48 23.96 23.71
CA VAL A 76 5.58 24.44 22.63
C VAL A 76 4.73 23.30 22.06
N PHE A 77 5.35 22.15 21.76
CA PHE A 77 4.59 20.99 21.27
C PHE A 77 3.59 20.49 22.31
N LEU A 78 3.92 20.50 23.60
CA LEU A 78 3.00 20.09 24.66
C LEU A 78 1.73 20.96 24.69
N PHE A 79 1.86 22.28 24.46
CA PHE A 79 0.71 23.18 24.33
C PHE A 79 -0.05 23.02 23.01
N ALA A 80 0.63 22.69 21.91
CA ALA A 80 -0.02 22.47 20.62
C ALA A 80 -0.72 21.10 20.51
N LEU A 81 -0.24 20.08 21.23
CA LEU A 81 -0.72 18.70 21.16
C LEU A 81 -2.23 18.56 21.40
N PRO A 82 -2.87 19.21 22.40
CA PRO A 82 -4.31 19.14 22.58
C PRO A 82 -5.11 19.56 21.34
N ALA A 83 -4.71 20.66 20.69
CA ALA A 83 -5.35 21.12 19.47
C ALA A 83 -5.14 20.14 18.30
N LEU A 84 -3.91 19.62 18.15
CA LEU A 84 -3.58 18.62 17.11
C LEU A 84 -4.36 17.32 17.31
N PHE A 85 -4.54 16.86 18.54
CA PHE A 85 -5.35 15.69 18.86
C PHE A 85 -6.84 15.93 18.60
N GLY A 86 -7.36 17.13 18.92
CA GLY A 86 -8.72 17.51 18.58
C GLY A 86 -8.97 17.48 17.08
N ILE A 87 -8.08 18.10 16.29
CA ILE A 87 -8.14 18.08 14.82
C ILE A 87 -8.05 16.63 14.30
N TRP A 88 -7.10 15.85 14.79
CA TRP A 88 -6.94 14.45 14.38
C TRP A 88 -8.21 13.62 14.65
N LEU A 89 -8.83 13.79 15.82
CA LEU A 89 -10.04 13.04 16.20
C LEU A 89 -11.23 13.43 15.31
N VAL A 90 -11.46 14.73 15.11
CA VAL A 90 -12.52 15.23 14.23
C VAL A 90 -12.33 14.73 12.81
N LEU A 91 -11.12 14.87 12.25
CA LEU A 91 -10.81 14.42 10.89
C LEU A 91 -10.94 12.90 10.75
N SER A 92 -10.53 12.13 11.76
CA SER A 92 -10.61 10.66 11.73
C SER A 92 -12.07 10.18 11.78
N ILE A 93 -12.92 10.83 12.58
CA ILE A 93 -14.36 10.52 12.62
C ILE A 93 -15.03 10.93 11.31
N ALA A 94 -14.79 12.15 10.82
CA ALA A 94 -15.36 12.63 9.57
C ALA A 94 -14.94 11.77 8.37
N GLY A 95 -13.66 11.43 8.28
CA GLY A 95 -13.12 10.53 7.26
C GLY A 95 -13.72 9.13 7.34
N THR A 96 -13.90 8.60 8.55
CA THR A 96 -14.56 7.30 8.77
C THR A 96 -16.02 7.30 8.31
N LEU A 97 -16.77 8.36 8.59
CA LEU A 97 -18.15 8.52 8.12
C LEU A 97 -18.22 8.55 6.59
N LEU A 98 -17.38 9.39 5.97
CA LEU A 98 -17.31 9.51 4.51
C LEU A 98 -16.94 8.19 3.83
N VAL A 99 -15.89 7.54 4.33
CA VAL A 99 -15.42 6.24 3.80
C VAL A 99 -16.44 5.14 4.05
N GLY A 100 -17.08 5.11 5.22
CA GLY A 100 -18.11 4.13 5.55
C GLY A 100 -19.35 4.22 4.67
N VAL A 101 -19.86 5.43 4.45
CA VAL A 101 -20.99 5.68 3.55
C VAL A 101 -20.60 5.36 2.11
N GLY A 102 -19.45 5.85 1.65
CA GLY A 102 -18.96 5.58 0.29
C GLY A 102 -18.73 4.09 0.04
N TYR A 103 -18.02 3.40 0.92
CA TYR A 103 -17.77 1.96 0.81
C TYR A 103 -19.07 1.15 0.86
N GLY A 104 -19.94 1.45 1.82
CA GLY A 104 -21.24 0.76 1.96
C GLY A 104 -22.11 0.91 0.72
N PHE A 105 -22.11 2.08 0.09
CA PHE A 105 -22.93 2.33 -1.10
C PHE A 105 -22.31 1.78 -2.39
N PHE A 106 -21.02 2.03 -2.63
CA PHE A 106 -20.38 1.68 -3.91
C PHE A 106 -19.92 0.22 -3.99
N ALA A 107 -19.47 -0.41 -2.90
CA ALA A 107 -18.89 -1.75 -2.98
C ALA A 107 -19.91 -2.84 -3.40
N PRO A 108 -21.14 -2.91 -2.82
CA PRO A 108 -22.16 -3.84 -3.30
C PRO A 108 -22.61 -3.52 -4.73
N TRP A 109 -22.65 -2.23 -5.09
CA TRP A 109 -23.08 -1.79 -6.41
C TRP A 109 -22.09 -2.22 -7.50
N VAL A 110 -20.79 -1.98 -7.29
CA VAL A 110 -19.73 -2.43 -8.21
C VAL A 110 -19.70 -3.95 -8.32
N SER A 111 -19.87 -4.67 -7.21
CA SER A 111 -19.88 -6.13 -7.23
C SER A 111 -21.04 -6.72 -8.05
N ALA A 112 -22.18 -6.02 -8.13
CA ALA A 112 -23.30 -6.44 -8.98
C ALA A 112 -22.94 -6.38 -10.47
N PHE A 113 -22.10 -5.42 -10.87
CA PHE A 113 -21.58 -5.33 -12.24
C PHE A 113 -20.45 -6.32 -12.52
N GLU A 114 -19.62 -6.65 -11.52
CA GLU A 114 -18.59 -7.69 -11.67
C GLU A 114 -19.19 -9.07 -11.95
N ALA A 115 -20.40 -9.37 -11.45
CA ALA A 115 -21.10 -10.63 -11.71
C ALA A 115 -21.39 -10.88 -13.20
N PHE A 116 -21.54 -9.82 -14.01
CA PHE A 116 -21.77 -9.93 -15.45
C PHE A 116 -20.49 -10.23 -16.25
N ARG A 117 -19.32 -10.25 -15.61
CA ARG A 117 -18.05 -10.68 -16.20
C ARG A 117 -17.97 -12.20 -16.35
N HIS A 118 -18.74 -12.97 -15.58
CA HIS A 118 -18.70 -14.44 -15.64
C HIS A 118 -19.42 -14.97 -16.88
N ASP A 119 -18.83 -15.96 -17.58
CA ASP A 119 -19.29 -16.46 -18.88
C ASP A 119 -20.64 -17.20 -18.87
N ASP A 120 -21.22 -17.46 -17.69
CA ASP A 120 -22.34 -18.39 -17.54
C ASP A 120 -23.71 -17.66 -17.52
N GLU A 121 -24.40 -17.62 -18.66
CA GLU A 121 -25.59 -16.77 -18.91
C GLU A 121 -26.75 -16.96 -17.92
N PHE A 122 -27.04 -18.19 -17.49
CA PHE A 122 -28.14 -18.48 -16.56
C PHE A 122 -27.81 -18.11 -15.10
N ASN A 123 -26.53 -18.11 -14.73
CA ASN A 123 -26.09 -17.82 -13.37
C ASN A 123 -25.79 -16.32 -13.16
N LYS A 124 -25.69 -15.50 -14.20
CA LYS A 124 -25.38 -14.05 -14.12
C LYS A 124 -26.31 -13.28 -13.17
N PHE A 125 -27.62 -13.50 -13.24
CA PHE A 125 -28.57 -12.79 -12.39
C PHE A 125 -28.52 -13.25 -10.92
N ILE A 126 -28.30 -14.55 -10.69
CA ILE A 126 -28.11 -15.09 -9.33
C ILE A 126 -26.81 -14.56 -8.73
N HIS A 127 -25.72 -14.57 -9.50
CA HIS A 127 -24.44 -13.98 -9.10
C HIS A 127 -24.57 -12.47 -8.85
N CYS A 128 -25.32 -11.72 -9.66
CA CYS A 128 -25.59 -10.31 -9.41
C CYS A 128 -26.27 -10.05 -8.04
N ILE A 129 -27.18 -10.94 -7.63
CA ILE A 129 -27.88 -10.83 -6.34
C ILE A 129 -26.98 -11.29 -5.19
N VAL A 130 -26.27 -12.41 -5.34
CA VAL A 130 -25.52 -13.06 -4.26
C VAL A 130 -24.11 -12.48 -4.09
N ASP A 131 -23.38 -12.26 -5.18
CA ASP A 131 -21.97 -11.87 -5.16
C ASP A 131 -21.80 -10.43 -4.68
N GLY A 132 -20.96 -10.26 -3.66
CA GLY A 132 -20.77 -8.97 -3.00
C GLY A 132 -21.66 -8.72 -1.78
N THR A 133 -22.63 -9.59 -1.47
CA THR A 133 -23.44 -9.43 -0.25
C THR A 133 -22.60 -9.73 0.98
N TRP A 134 -22.14 -10.97 1.12
CA TRP A 134 -21.23 -11.35 2.20
C TRP A 134 -19.81 -10.79 2.00
N GLY A 135 -19.39 -10.64 0.73
CA GLY A 135 -18.10 -10.07 0.38
C GLY A 135 -17.92 -8.64 0.92
N THR A 136 -18.95 -7.79 0.78
CA THR A 136 -18.89 -6.41 1.29
C THR A 136 -18.83 -6.35 2.81
N ILE A 137 -19.63 -7.16 3.50
CA ILE A 137 -19.62 -7.25 4.97
C ILE A 137 -18.24 -7.71 5.46
N LYS A 138 -17.71 -8.78 4.87
CA LYS A 138 -16.37 -9.28 5.18
C LYS A 138 -15.31 -8.21 4.92
N GLY A 139 -15.41 -7.50 3.80
CA GLY A 139 -14.51 -6.39 3.46
C GLY A 139 -14.59 -5.25 4.47
N SER A 140 -15.78 -4.94 5.01
CA SER A 140 -15.95 -3.96 6.10
C SER A 140 -15.21 -4.39 7.36
N CYS A 141 -15.37 -5.66 7.79
CA CYS A 141 -14.64 -6.21 8.93
C CYS A 141 -13.12 -6.20 8.71
N ILE A 142 -12.68 -6.42 7.46
CA ILE A 142 -11.27 -6.35 7.09
C ILE A 142 -10.76 -4.91 7.20
N ALA A 143 -11.51 -3.92 6.70
CA ALA A 143 -11.15 -2.51 6.80
C ALA A 143 -11.02 -2.05 8.26
N VAL A 144 -11.94 -2.48 9.13
CA VAL A 144 -11.87 -2.20 10.58
C VAL A 144 -10.63 -2.83 11.21
N ARG A 145 -10.32 -4.07 10.84
CA ARG A 145 -9.09 -4.73 11.31
C ARG A 145 -7.83 -4.00 10.84
N ASP A 146 -7.81 -3.55 9.59
CA ASP A 146 -6.66 -2.81 9.04
C ASP A 146 -6.49 -1.45 9.74
N CYS A 147 -7.58 -0.76 10.08
CA CYS A 147 -7.57 0.44 10.91
C CYS A 147 -7.03 0.15 12.32
N ALA A 148 -7.51 -0.92 12.97
CA ALA A 148 -7.01 -1.35 14.28
C ALA A 148 -5.52 -1.68 14.24
N ASP A 149 -5.05 -2.39 13.21
CA ASP A 149 -3.63 -2.71 13.02
C ASP A 149 -2.78 -1.45 12.83
N MET A 150 -3.29 -0.45 12.11
CA MET A 150 -2.64 0.85 11.97
C MET A 150 -2.53 1.57 13.32
N CYS A 151 -3.62 1.69 14.07
CA CYS A 151 -3.67 2.38 15.36
C CYS A 151 -2.86 1.66 16.45
N TYR A 152 -2.91 0.34 16.51
CA TYR A 152 -2.31 -0.43 17.60
C TYR A 152 -0.84 -0.80 17.35
N HIS A 153 -0.41 -0.96 16.08
CA HIS A 153 0.96 -1.36 15.77
C HIS A 153 1.76 -0.33 14.99
N SER A 154 1.17 0.25 13.95
CA SER A 154 1.94 1.14 13.06
C SER A 154 2.25 2.46 13.75
N TYR A 155 1.27 3.03 14.46
CA TYR A 155 1.44 4.29 15.18
C TYR A 155 2.52 4.23 16.29
N PRO A 156 2.51 3.25 17.22
CA PRO A 156 3.60 3.09 18.19
C PRO A 156 4.97 2.86 17.55
N MET A 157 5.03 2.17 16.42
CA MET A 157 6.29 1.94 15.69
C MET A 157 6.87 3.25 15.15
N TYR A 158 6.05 4.14 14.58
CA TYR A 158 6.50 5.48 14.18
C TYR A 158 7.01 6.30 15.36
N LEU A 159 6.30 6.27 16.49
CA LEU A 159 6.73 6.95 17.71
C LEU A 159 8.03 6.36 18.28
N LYS A 160 8.18 5.04 18.24
CA LYS A 160 9.41 4.34 18.63
C LYS A 160 10.58 4.78 17.76
N GLU A 161 10.41 4.85 16.44
CA GLU A 161 11.47 5.33 15.55
C GLU A 161 11.82 6.80 15.82
N LEU A 162 10.83 7.66 16.06
CA LEU A 162 11.08 9.07 16.38
C LEU A 162 11.87 9.23 17.69
N ARG A 163 11.66 8.32 18.64
CA ARG A 163 12.35 8.28 19.93
C ARG A 163 13.76 7.71 19.82
N ASP A 164 13.90 6.58 19.14
CA ASP A 164 15.11 5.76 19.14
C ASP A 164 16.05 6.10 17.97
N SER A 165 15.60 6.89 16.99
CA SER A 165 16.44 7.27 15.84
C SER A 165 17.64 8.10 16.31
N PRO A 166 18.89 7.60 16.11
CA PRO A 166 20.07 8.36 16.45
C PRO A 166 20.11 9.65 15.63
N SER A 167 20.69 10.70 16.21
CA SER A 167 20.92 12.02 15.63
C SER A 167 21.77 12.02 14.33
N SER A 168 22.00 10.84 13.73
CA SER A 168 22.86 10.57 12.57
C SER A 168 22.13 10.56 11.23
N LEU A 169 20.78 10.68 11.20
CA LEU A 169 20.16 11.31 10.02
C LEU A 169 20.50 12.79 10.13
N HIS A 170 21.16 13.35 9.11
CA HIS A 170 21.66 14.73 8.94
C HIS A 170 20.80 15.94 9.44
N LEU A 171 19.68 15.74 10.11
CA LEU A 171 18.90 16.75 10.78
C LEU A 171 19.49 17.05 12.17
N GLN A 172 20.33 18.08 12.22
CA GLN A 172 20.74 18.72 13.47
C GLN A 172 19.52 19.10 14.34
N PRO A 173 19.68 19.16 15.68
CA PRO A 173 18.58 19.43 16.61
C PRO A 173 17.81 20.70 16.25
N PHE A 174 16.49 20.61 16.37
CA PHE A 174 15.57 21.69 16.00
C PHE A 174 15.71 22.85 17.00
N ARG A 175 16.36 23.94 16.57
CA ARG A 175 16.49 25.15 17.39
C ARG A 175 15.23 26.02 17.31
N PHE A 176 14.80 26.51 18.47
CA PHE A 176 13.64 27.40 18.62
C PHE A 176 13.65 28.61 17.68
N ILE A 177 14.82 29.12 17.30
CA ILE A 177 14.97 30.30 16.44
C ILE A 177 14.32 30.16 15.06
N HIS A 178 14.13 28.94 14.54
CA HIS A 178 13.49 28.72 13.23
C HIS A 178 11.96 28.59 13.33
N VAL A 179 11.38 28.46 14.53
CA VAL A 179 9.93 28.28 14.75
C VAL A 179 9.10 29.41 14.12
N PRO A 180 9.43 30.71 14.33
CA PRO A 180 8.62 31.78 13.76
C PRO A 180 8.58 31.74 12.24
N GLY A 181 9.72 31.45 11.59
CA GLY A 181 9.80 31.29 10.14
C GLY A 181 8.96 30.12 9.64
N CYS A 182 8.97 28.98 10.34
CA CYS A 182 8.12 27.83 10.01
C CYS A 182 6.62 28.17 10.13
N ILE A 183 6.21 28.88 11.19
CA ILE A 183 4.81 29.29 11.39
C ILE A 183 4.38 30.26 10.29
N MET A 184 5.19 31.27 9.99
CA MET A 184 4.89 32.25 8.94
C MET A 184 4.73 31.60 7.56
N VAL A 185 5.66 30.70 7.17
CA VAL A 185 5.55 29.99 5.89
C VAL A 185 4.39 29.00 5.89
N GLY A 186 4.11 28.33 7.01
CA GLY A 186 2.95 27.43 7.12
C GLY A 186 1.62 28.18 6.91
N ILE A 187 1.46 29.35 7.53
CA ILE A 187 0.29 30.22 7.34
C ILE A 187 0.23 30.74 5.90
N LEU A 188 1.35 31.21 5.34
CA LEU A 188 1.43 31.64 3.95
C LEU A 188 1.03 30.51 2.99
N GLY A 189 1.50 29.29 3.24
CA GLY A 189 1.13 28.09 2.50
C GLY A 189 -0.37 27.85 2.52
N LEU A 190 -1.02 27.91 3.69
CA LEU A 190 -2.48 27.79 3.77
C LEU A 190 -3.22 28.90 3.00
N ILE A 191 -2.78 30.14 3.12
CA ILE A 191 -3.41 31.30 2.45
C ILE A 191 -3.27 31.23 0.94
N VAL A 192 -2.15 30.73 0.42
CA VAL A 192 -1.85 30.70 -1.02
C VAL A 192 -2.34 29.41 -1.68
N GLU A 193 -2.04 28.26 -1.09
CA GLU A 193 -2.28 26.95 -1.71
C GLU A 193 -3.77 26.62 -1.76
N ILE A 194 -4.52 26.87 -0.67
CA ILE A 194 -5.96 26.51 -0.62
C ILE A 194 -6.74 27.22 -1.74
N PRO A 195 -6.67 28.55 -1.89
CA PRO A 195 -7.42 29.22 -2.96
C PRO A 195 -6.93 28.82 -4.36
N LEU A 196 -5.61 28.68 -4.57
CA LEU A 196 -5.07 28.39 -5.91
C LEU A 196 -5.35 26.95 -6.35
N TYR A 197 -5.17 25.96 -5.48
CA TYR A 197 -5.57 24.58 -5.76
C TYR A 197 -7.07 24.49 -6.03
N THR A 198 -7.89 25.17 -5.22
CA THR A 198 -9.34 25.24 -5.44
C THR A 198 -9.66 25.84 -6.80
N ALA A 199 -9.07 26.98 -7.15
CA ALA A 199 -9.30 27.66 -8.42
C ALA A 199 -8.89 26.79 -9.63
N ILE A 200 -7.69 26.20 -9.60
CA ILE A 200 -7.21 25.30 -10.65
C ILE A 200 -8.14 24.09 -10.79
N ALA A 201 -8.49 23.44 -9.67
CA ALA A 201 -9.36 22.26 -9.69
C ALA A 201 -10.76 22.60 -10.23
N VAL A 202 -11.37 23.70 -9.79
CA VAL A 202 -12.70 24.14 -10.25
C VAL A 202 -12.67 24.50 -11.72
N VAL A 203 -11.67 25.28 -12.19
CA VAL A 203 -11.55 25.68 -13.60
C VAL A 203 -11.29 24.49 -14.52
N LYS A 204 -10.51 23.51 -14.06
CA LYS A 204 -10.19 22.31 -14.86
C LYS A 204 -11.24 21.20 -14.76
N SER A 205 -12.12 21.24 -13.76
CA SER A 205 -13.15 20.22 -13.56
C SER A 205 -14.11 20.03 -14.77
N PRO A 206 -14.55 21.07 -15.51
CA PRO A 206 -15.40 20.87 -16.68
C PRO A 206 -14.63 20.18 -17.81
N PHE A 207 -13.36 20.52 -18.01
CA PHE A 207 -12.50 19.86 -18.99
C PHE A 207 -12.31 18.37 -18.63
N MET A 208 -12.10 18.06 -17.35
CA MET A 208 -12.03 16.68 -16.86
C MET A 208 -13.32 15.91 -17.11
N LEU A 209 -14.48 16.55 -16.88
CA LEU A 209 -15.79 15.97 -17.11
C LEU A 209 -15.98 15.63 -18.60
N PHE A 210 -15.90 16.62 -19.49
CA PHE A 210 -16.19 16.45 -20.91
C PHE A 210 -15.15 15.60 -21.62
N LYS A 211 -13.86 15.81 -21.35
CA LYS A 211 -12.79 15.01 -21.99
C LYS A 211 -12.80 13.57 -21.48
N GLY A 212 -13.06 13.37 -20.19
CA GLY A 212 -13.21 12.05 -19.61
C GLY A 212 -14.39 11.30 -20.20
N TRP A 213 -15.56 11.93 -20.33
CA TRP A 213 -16.71 11.34 -21.02
C TRP A 213 -16.42 11.04 -22.48
N TYR A 214 -15.87 11.99 -23.23
CA TYR A 214 -15.52 11.78 -24.63
C TYR A 214 -14.60 10.56 -24.79
N ARG A 215 -13.57 10.46 -23.95
CA ARG A 215 -12.63 9.33 -23.97
C ARG A 215 -13.31 8.01 -23.59
N LEU A 216 -14.08 7.97 -22.50
CA LEU A 216 -14.75 6.74 -22.06
C LEU A 216 -15.77 6.25 -23.10
N ILE A 217 -16.48 7.16 -23.76
CA ILE A 217 -17.41 6.84 -24.86
C ILE A 217 -16.64 6.36 -26.09
N HIS A 218 -15.53 7.03 -26.44
CA HIS A 218 -14.69 6.62 -27.57
C HIS A 218 -14.07 5.24 -27.34
N ASP A 219 -13.52 4.97 -26.15
CA ASP A 219 -12.96 3.68 -25.78
C ASP A 219 -14.04 2.58 -25.85
N LEU A 220 -15.27 2.89 -25.43
CA LEU A 220 -16.42 1.98 -25.54
C LEU A 220 -16.80 1.67 -27.01
N ILE A 221 -16.77 2.67 -27.89
CA ILE A 221 -17.13 2.51 -29.31
C ILE A 221 -16.03 1.80 -30.10
N SER A 222 -14.78 2.19 -29.89
CA SER A 222 -13.62 1.67 -30.62
C SER A 222 -13.18 0.28 -30.15
N ARG A 223 -13.75 -0.23 -29.03
CA ARG A 223 -13.38 -1.51 -28.38
C ARG A 223 -11.87 -1.61 -28.13
N GLU A 224 -11.25 -0.46 -27.85
CA GLU A 224 -9.83 -0.36 -27.53
C GLU A 224 -9.63 -0.31 -26.00
N GLY A 225 -8.53 -0.87 -25.51
CA GLY A 225 -8.16 -0.83 -24.09
C GLY A 225 -9.05 -1.73 -23.18
N PRO A 226 -9.61 -1.22 -22.07
CA PRO A 226 -10.38 -2.00 -21.06
C PRO A 226 -11.60 -2.76 -21.60
N PHE A 227 -12.01 -2.52 -22.84
CA PHE A 227 -13.29 -2.96 -23.41
C PHE A 227 -13.13 -3.95 -24.58
N LEU A 228 -12.04 -4.72 -24.57
CA LEU A 228 -11.78 -5.77 -25.56
C LEU A 228 -12.83 -6.90 -25.53
N GLU A 229 -13.38 -7.21 -24.35
CA GLU A 229 -14.37 -8.28 -24.15
C GLU A 229 -15.79 -7.71 -24.04
N THR A 230 -16.75 -8.31 -24.74
CA THR A 230 -18.20 -7.99 -24.67
C THR A 230 -18.75 -8.03 -23.25
N ALA A 231 -18.17 -8.87 -22.38
CA ALA A 231 -18.54 -9.00 -20.97
C ALA A 231 -18.24 -7.74 -20.13
N CYS A 232 -17.38 -6.82 -20.59
CA CYS A 232 -16.99 -5.62 -19.85
C CYS A 232 -17.87 -4.39 -20.15
N ILE A 233 -18.79 -4.48 -21.13
CA ILE A 233 -19.65 -3.35 -21.56
C ILE A 233 -20.50 -2.79 -20.40
N PRO A 234 -21.13 -3.59 -19.52
CA PRO A 234 -21.91 -3.04 -18.42
C PRO A 234 -21.07 -2.25 -17.41
N ILE A 235 -19.85 -2.72 -17.10
CA ILE A 235 -18.91 -2.04 -16.20
C ILE A 235 -18.48 -0.70 -16.81
N ALA A 236 -18.23 -0.67 -18.11
CA ALA A 236 -17.90 0.56 -18.85
C ALA A 236 -19.02 1.61 -18.72
N GLY A 237 -20.28 1.18 -18.88
CA GLY A 237 -21.45 2.04 -18.72
C GLY A 237 -21.56 2.62 -17.30
N LEU A 238 -21.26 1.81 -16.27
CA LEU A 238 -21.24 2.28 -14.89
C LEU A 238 -20.15 3.33 -14.68
N THR A 239 -18.96 3.12 -15.22
CA THR A 239 -17.85 4.09 -15.13
C THR A 239 -18.21 5.42 -15.79
N ILE A 240 -18.85 5.40 -16.97
CA ILE A 240 -19.33 6.63 -17.64
C ILE A 240 -20.34 7.38 -16.77
N LEU A 241 -21.27 6.63 -16.15
CA LEU A 241 -22.32 7.19 -15.29
C LEU A 241 -21.76 7.76 -13.97
N LEU A 242 -20.76 7.11 -13.37
CA LEU A 242 -20.12 7.53 -12.13
C LEU A 242 -19.02 8.59 -12.34
N TRP A 243 -18.63 8.88 -13.59
CA TRP A 243 -17.57 9.84 -13.89
C TRP A 243 -17.77 11.24 -13.26
N PRO A 244 -18.98 11.85 -13.25
CA PRO A 244 -19.21 13.13 -12.58
C PRO A 244 -18.88 13.10 -11.10
N LEU A 245 -19.19 11.99 -10.42
CA LEU A 245 -18.86 11.82 -9.00
C LEU A 245 -17.34 11.76 -8.79
N VAL A 246 -16.61 11.10 -9.69
CA VAL A 246 -15.13 11.09 -9.67
C VAL A 246 -14.57 12.49 -9.84
N VAL A 247 -15.15 13.30 -10.74
CA VAL A 247 -14.75 14.71 -10.92
C VAL A 247 -14.99 15.51 -9.64
N ILE A 248 -16.17 15.39 -9.02
CA ILE A 248 -16.48 16.06 -7.73
C ILE A 248 -15.48 15.61 -6.65
N GLY A 249 -15.26 14.30 -6.53
CA GLY A 249 -14.30 13.73 -5.58
C GLY A 249 -12.89 14.26 -5.79
N SER A 250 -12.44 14.42 -7.05
CA SER A 250 -11.13 14.96 -7.37
C SER A 250 -10.96 16.42 -6.92
N VAL A 251 -12.00 17.25 -7.05
CA VAL A 251 -12.00 18.64 -6.58
C VAL A 251 -11.94 18.68 -5.05
N VAL A 252 -12.78 17.89 -4.37
CA VAL A 252 -12.76 17.80 -2.90
C VAL A 252 -11.40 17.32 -2.40
N MET A 253 -10.79 16.34 -3.06
CA MET A 253 -9.46 15.84 -2.72
C MET A 253 -8.36 16.87 -3.00
N ALA A 254 -8.45 17.66 -4.07
CA ALA A 254 -7.50 18.75 -4.33
C ALA A 254 -7.58 19.81 -3.22
N ILE A 255 -8.78 20.21 -2.82
CA ILE A 255 -8.98 21.15 -1.71
C ILE A 255 -8.41 20.55 -0.42
N PHE A 256 -8.75 19.31 -0.08
CA PHE A 256 -8.27 18.66 1.15
C PHE A 256 -6.74 18.50 1.18
N SER A 257 -6.12 18.10 0.07
CA SER A 257 -4.67 17.92 -0.01
C SER A 257 -3.90 19.25 0.08
N SER A 258 -4.48 20.36 -0.39
CA SER A 258 -3.85 21.69 -0.35
C SER A 258 -3.47 22.13 1.07
N PHE A 259 -4.23 21.75 2.10
CA PHE A 259 -3.89 22.04 3.51
C PHE A 259 -2.55 21.42 3.91
N PHE A 260 -2.35 20.13 3.61
CA PHE A 260 -1.14 19.41 3.98
C PHE A 260 0.06 19.87 3.16
N ILE A 261 -0.15 20.12 1.86
CA ILE A 261 0.91 20.61 0.97
C ILE A 261 1.35 22.00 1.41
N GLY A 262 0.43 22.92 1.71
CA GLY A 262 0.77 24.25 2.21
C GLY A 262 1.50 24.22 3.55
N LEU A 263 1.05 23.41 4.51
CA LEU A 263 1.76 23.22 5.78
C LEU A 263 3.15 22.58 5.61
N TYR A 264 3.35 21.79 4.55
CA TYR A 264 4.67 21.21 4.24
C TYR A 264 5.73 22.28 3.91
N GLY A 265 5.33 23.50 3.53
CA GLY A 265 6.24 24.63 3.43
C GLY A 265 7.03 24.88 4.71
N ALA A 266 6.41 24.69 5.89
CA ALA A 266 7.08 24.79 7.19
C ALA A 266 8.17 23.71 7.35
N VAL A 267 7.94 22.50 6.81
CA VAL A 267 8.93 21.42 6.81
C VAL A 267 10.12 21.75 5.91
N ILE A 268 9.89 22.42 4.77
CA ILE A 268 10.99 22.88 3.90
C ILE A 268 11.82 23.96 4.57
N VAL A 269 11.20 24.94 5.24
CA VAL A 269 11.95 25.94 6.04
C VAL A 269 12.84 25.24 7.05
N TYR A 270 12.32 24.20 7.70
CA TYR A 270 13.10 23.42 8.65
C TYR A 270 14.26 22.65 7.99
N GLN A 271 14.00 21.94 6.89
CA GLN A 271 15.00 21.11 6.21
C GLN A 271 16.14 21.95 5.60
N GLU A 272 15.80 23.06 4.95
CA GLU A 272 16.75 23.91 4.24
C GLU A 272 17.28 25.06 5.10
N ARG A 273 16.74 25.24 6.32
CA ARG A 273 17.00 26.38 7.23
C ARG A 273 16.89 27.74 6.55
N SER A 274 15.93 27.87 5.64
CA SER A 274 15.77 29.07 4.83
C SER A 274 14.30 29.41 4.64
N PHE A 275 13.92 30.60 5.10
CA PHE A 275 12.59 31.16 4.89
C PHE A 275 12.27 31.29 3.40
N GLN A 276 13.22 31.80 2.60
CA GLN A 276 13.07 31.97 1.16
C GLN A 276 12.80 30.65 0.44
N ARG A 277 13.43 29.55 0.90
CA ARG A 277 13.18 28.20 0.34
C ARG A 277 11.79 27.69 0.67
N GLY A 278 11.29 27.97 1.87
CA GLY A 278 9.90 27.68 2.23
C GLY A 278 8.88 28.43 1.36
N VAL A 279 9.09 29.73 1.14
CA VAL A 279 8.24 30.53 0.25
C VAL A 279 8.34 30.05 -1.20
N ALA A 280 9.55 29.74 -1.67
CA ALA A 280 9.76 29.17 -2.99
C ALA A 280 9.02 27.83 -3.15
N PHE A 281 8.99 27.00 -2.11
CA PHE A 281 8.23 25.74 -2.14
C PHE A 281 6.73 26.00 -2.34
N VAL A 282 6.13 26.91 -1.56
CA VAL A 282 4.70 27.25 -1.68
C VAL A 282 4.36 27.70 -3.11
N ILE A 283 5.21 28.53 -3.72
CA ILE A 283 4.98 28.99 -5.10
C ILE A 283 5.17 27.84 -6.10
N ALA A 284 6.21 27.03 -5.93
CA ALA A 284 6.53 25.94 -6.84
C ALA A 284 5.49 24.82 -6.84
N MET A 285 4.86 24.53 -5.69
CA MET A 285 3.86 23.46 -5.58
C MET A 285 2.58 23.77 -6.34
N VAL A 286 2.14 25.03 -6.37
CA VAL A 286 1.01 25.43 -7.22
C VAL A 286 1.32 25.18 -8.71
N ALA A 287 2.54 25.53 -9.15
CA ALA A 287 2.98 25.26 -10.52
C ALA A 287 3.05 23.76 -10.82
N GLU A 288 3.53 22.95 -9.87
CA GLU A 288 3.57 21.49 -9.97
C GLU A 288 2.16 20.89 -10.08
N PHE A 289 1.20 21.41 -9.31
CA PHE A 289 -0.19 20.94 -9.36
C PHE A 289 -0.87 21.33 -10.68
N ASP A 290 -0.63 22.55 -11.17
CA ASP A 290 -1.12 23.00 -12.47
C ASP A 290 -0.54 22.15 -13.62
N GLU A 291 0.77 21.90 -13.61
CA GLU A 291 1.47 21.03 -14.56
C GLU A 291 0.92 19.59 -14.49
N TYR A 292 0.80 19.02 -13.28
CA TYR A 292 0.25 17.68 -13.07
C TYR A 292 -1.19 17.56 -13.60
N THR A 293 -2.04 18.55 -13.36
CA THR A 293 -3.41 18.56 -13.86
C THR A 293 -3.49 18.81 -15.37
N ASN A 294 -2.54 19.53 -15.96
CA ASN A 294 -2.41 19.65 -17.41
C ASN A 294 -2.06 18.31 -18.05
N ASP A 295 -1.06 17.61 -17.51
CA ASP A 295 -0.64 16.29 -17.99
C ASP A 295 -1.78 15.26 -17.85
N TRP A 296 -2.47 15.27 -16.71
CA TRP A 296 -3.63 14.40 -16.47
C TRP A 296 -4.74 14.62 -17.50
N LEU A 297 -4.95 15.87 -17.89
CA LEU A 297 -5.95 16.25 -18.86
C LEU A 297 -5.43 16.30 -20.30
N TYR A 298 -4.18 15.88 -20.56
CA TYR A 298 -3.52 16.01 -21.87
C TYR A 298 -3.74 17.41 -22.47
N LEU A 299 -3.51 18.44 -21.65
CA LEU A 299 -3.50 19.84 -22.05
C LEU A 299 -2.07 20.25 -22.44
N ARG A 300 -1.78 21.55 -22.47
CA ARG A 300 -0.45 22.07 -22.77
C ARG A 300 0.59 21.51 -21.79
N GLU A 301 1.74 21.07 -22.32
CA GLU A 301 2.88 20.64 -21.50
C GLU A 301 3.43 21.79 -20.64
N GLY A 302 3.62 21.52 -19.34
CA GLY A 302 4.13 22.48 -18.36
C GLY A 302 3.06 23.37 -17.71
N SER A 303 3.50 24.23 -16.79
CA SER A 303 2.67 25.28 -16.17
C SER A 303 3.12 26.68 -16.62
N ILE A 304 2.18 27.62 -16.65
CA ILE A 304 2.45 29.06 -16.88
C ILE A 304 2.96 29.73 -15.59
N LEU A 305 2.78 29.07 -14.44
CA LEU A 305 3.15 29.58 -13.13
C LEU A 305 4.66 29.46 -12.87
N PRO A 306 5.25 30.38 -12.08
CA PRO A 306 6.67 30.34 -11.77
C PRO A 306 7.03 29.10 -10.94
N LYS A 307 8.13 28.44 -11.31
CA LYS A 307 8.65 27.24 -10.62
C LYS A 307 10.00 27.53 -9.95
N PRO A 308 10.04 28.30 -8.85
CA PRO A 308 11.28 28.64 -8.17
C PRO A 308 11.92 27.41 -7.52
N ARG A 309 13.26 27.38 -7.47
CA ARG A 309 13.99 26.26 -6.87
C ARG A 309 14.00 26.35 -5.35
N TYR A 310 13.38 25.39 -4.68
CA TYR A 310 13.25 25.37 -3.22
C TYR A 310 14.21 24.42 -2.49
N ARG A 311 14.93 23.53 -3.20
CA ARG A 311 15.99 22.68 -2.63
C ARG A 311 17.33 22.96 -3.29
N ASN A 312 18.41 22.92 -2.49
CA ASN A 312 19.76 22.92 -3.03
C ASN A 312 20.10 21.54 -3.62
N LYS A 313 20.71 21.50 -4.81
CA LYS A 313 21.42 20.31 -5.26
C LYS A 313 22.54 20.06 -4.25
N LYS A 314 22.46 18.97 -3.47
CA LYS A 314 23.63 18.51 -2.72
C LYS A 314 24.75 18.26 -3.72
N SER A 315 25.82 19.05 -3.66
CA SER A 315 27.11 18.64 -4.19
C SER A 315 27.49 17.37 -3.43
N SER A 316 27.38 16.22 -4.06
CA SER A 316 27.96 14.99 -3.58
C SER A 316 29.48 15.14 -3.60
N ASN A 317 30.03 15.72 -2.52
CA ASN A 317 31.43 15.60 -2.20
C ASN A 317 31.66 14.16 -1.69
N SER A 318 31.78 13.23 -2.63
CA SER A 318 32.56 12.01 -2.47
C SER A 318 33.37 11.86 -3.76
N SER A 319 34.52 12.50 -3.78
CA SER A 319 35.60 12.16 -4.69
C SER A 319 36.10 10.76 -4.36
N GLU A 320 35.52 9.72 -4.98
CA GLU A 320 36.22 8.47 -5.30
C GLU A 320 35.36 7.59 -6.21
N TYR A 321 36.01 7.10 -7.28
CA TYR A 321 35.51 6.29 -8.39
C TYR A 321 34.56 6.96 -9.40
N SER A 322 35.18 7.70 -10.30
CA SER A 322 34.60 8.09 -11.60
C SER A 322 34.47 6.88 -12.52
N VAL A 323 33.24 6.40 -12.76
CA VAL A 323 32.91 5.68 -14.00
C VAL A 323 32.28 6.69 -14.96
N LYS A 324 33.08 7.08 -15.94
CA LYS A 324 32.70 7.95 -17.05
C LYS A 324 31.71 7.20 -17.95
N ARG A 325 30.42 7.56 -17.92
CA ARG A 325 29.46 7.23 -18.98
C ARG A 325 28.71 8.49 -19.39
N ASN A 326 28.92 8.91 -20.63
CA ASN A 326 28.36 10.11 -21.24
C ASN A 326 26.83 10.02 -21.38
N GLY A 327 26.14 11.17 -21.28
CA GLY A 327 24.90 11.43 -22.00
C GLY A 327 23.63 11.72 -21.17
N SER A 328 23.51 12.97 -20.69
CA SER A 328 22.28 13.80 -20.59
C SER A 328 20.98 13.32 -19.91
N VAL A 329 20.85 12.12 -19.36
CA VAL A 329 19.56 11.67 -18.73
C VAL A 329 19.65 11.54 -17.20
N GLN A 330 20.85 11.42 -16.63
CA GLN A 330 21.07 11.21 -15.20
C GLN A 330 20.71 12.42 -14.32
N GLY A 331 20.73 13.64 -14.88
CA GLY A 331 20.50 14.89 -14.15
C GLY A 331 19.06 15.11 -13.67
N ARG A 332 18.09 14.34 -14.21
CA ARG A 332 16.65 14.43 -13.91
C ARG A 332 16.16 13.38 -12.90
N LEU A 333 16.99 12.35 -12.61
CA LEU A 333 16.57 11.19 -11.82
C LEU A 333 16.95 11.26 -10.33
N ASN A 334 17.97 12.06 -9.98
CA ASN A 334 18.36 12.25 -8.57
C ASN A 334 17.50 13.29 -7.84
N SER A 335 16.66 14.06 -8.56
CA SER A 335 15.72 14.99 -7.93
C SER A 335 14.50 14.24 -7.36
N ILE A 336 14.13 13.10 -7.95
CA ILE A 336 12.98 12.26 -7.55
C ILE A 336 13.11 11.72 -6.11
N PHE A 337 14.33 11.45 -5.63
CA PHE A 337 14.55 10.99 -4.24
C PHE A 337 14.44 12.11 -3.19
N ALA A 338 14.34 13.36 -3.64
CA ALA A 338 14.20 14.53 -2.79
C ALA A 338 13.18 15.52 -3.38
N GLU A 339 12.05 15.06 -3.94
CA GLU A 339 11.04 15.94 -4.54
C GLU A 339 9.63 15.66 -4.03
N ALA A 340 8.95 16.77 -3.69
CA ALA A 340 7.56 16.96 -3.27
C ALA A 340 6.99 16.01 -2.18
N PRO A 341 6.13 16.49 -1.26
CA PRO A 341 5.26 15.57 -0.53
C PRO A 341 4.51 14.79 -1.61
N ALA A 342 4.69 13.46 -1.62
CA ALA A 342 3.94 12.60 -2.53
C ALA A 342 2.48 12.97 -2.37
N MET A 343 1.91 13.63 -3.38
CA MET A 343 0.47 13.82 -3.48
C MET A 343 -0.10 12.41 -3.55
N LEU A 344 -0.48 11.89 -2.37
CA LEU A 344 -1.15 10.62 -2.17
C LEU A 344 -2.57 10.76 -2.71
N VAL A 345 -2.65 10.87 -4.03
CA VAL A 345 -3.87 10.60 -4.77
C VAL A 345 -3.63 9.24 -5.41
N PRO A 346 -4.47 8.23 -5.13
CA PRO A 346 -4.47 7.01 -5.92
C PRO A 346 -4.57 7.41 -7.39
N SER A 347 -3.83 6.75 -8.28
CA SER A 347 -4.17 6.78 -9.70
C SER A 347 -5.56 6.15 -9.85
N LEU A 348 -6.60 6.94 -9.67
CA LEU A 348 -7.97 6.59 -10.02
C LEU A 348 -8.16 6.88 -11.51
N THR A 349 -7.35 6.22 -12.34
CA THR A 349 -7.88 5.74 -13.61
C THR A 349 -8.88 4.65 -13.23
N SER A 350 -10.15 5.01 -13.02
CA SER A 350 -11.24 4.05 -12.83
C SER A 350 -11.57 3.30 -14.13
N SER A 351 -10.55 2.99 -14.91
CA SER A 351 -10.65 2.35 -16.21
C SER A 351 -9.53 1.34 -16.25
N ARG A 352 -9.79 0.14 -15.70
CA ARG A 352 -8.90 -1.02 -15.71
C ARG A 352 -8.57 -1.37 -17.16
N SER A 353 -7.64 -0.64 -17.78
CA SER A 353 -7.14 -1.03 -19.10
C SER A 353 -6.57 -2.44 -18.97
N VAL A 354 -6.64 -3.25 -20.02
CA VAL A 354 -6.02 -4.60 -20.01
C VAL A 354 -4.58 -4.53 -19.50
N ARG A 355 -3.85 -3.44 -19.79
CA ARG A 355 -2.52 -3.16 -19.24
C ARG A 355 -2.51 -2.92 -17.73
N GLU A 356 -3.45 -2.17 -17.18
CA GLU A 356 -3.57 -1.96 -15.72
C GLU A 356 -4.02 -3.22 -15.00
N ALA A 357 -4.96 -4.00 -15.55
CA ALA A 357 -5.35 -5.30 -15.02
C ALA A 357 -4.17 -6.29 -15.05
N ILE A 358 -3.40 -6.33 -16.15
CA ILE A 358 -2.17 -7.10 -16.24
C ILE A 358 -1.13 -6.60 -15.22
N GLN A 359 -1.02 -5.29 -15.00
CA GLN A 359 -0.12 -4.72 -14.00
C GLN A 359 -0.57 -5.04 -12.56
N GLU A 360 -1.87 -5.01 -12.26
CA GLU A 360 -2.45 -5.42 -10.98
C GLU A 360 -2.22 -6.92 -10.74
N VAL A 361 -2.44 -7.76 -11.75
CA VAL A 361 -2.12 -9.20 -11.68
C VAL A 361 -0.62 -9.41 -11.45
N LYS A 362 0.26 -8.68 -12.16
CA LYS A 362 1.71 -8.72 -11.91
C LYS A 362 2.06 -8.25 -10.51
N MET A 363 1.44 -7.17 -10.00
CA MET A 363 1.63 -6.69 -8.63
C MET A 363 1.28 -7.76 -7.60
N VAL A 364 0.11 -8.37 -7.75
CA VAL A 364 -0.37 -9.44 -6.88
C VAL A 364 0.58 -10.63 -6.93
N GLN A 365 1.04 -11.02 -8.13
CA GLN A 365 2.02 -12.10 -8.31
C GLN A 365 3.35 -11.78 -7.62
N VAL A 366 3.89 -10.57 -7.77
CA VAL A 366 5.14 -10.14 -7.12
C VAL A 366 5.01 -10.21 -5.61
N TRP A 367 3.94 -9.67 -5.04
CA TRP A 367 3.68 -9.72 -3.61
C TRP A 367 3.48 -11.15 -3.10
N GLN A 368 2.74 -11.97 -3.85
CA GLN A 368 2.51 -13.36 -3.49
C GLN A 368 3.81 -14.18 -3.50
N ASN A 369 4.68 -13.95 -4.49
CA ASN A 369 6.00 -14.56 -4.56
C ASN A 369 6.88 -14.10 -3.40
N MET A 370 6.91 -12.81 -3.06
CA MET A 370 7.64 -12.29 -1.90
C MET A 370 7.19 -12.95 -0.58
N ILE A 371 5.88 -13.08 -0.38
CA ILE A 371 5.30 -13.70 0.82
C ILE A 371 5.60 -15.22 0.85
N ARG A 372 5.51 -15.93 -0.27
CA ARG A 372 5.89 -17.35 -0.38
C ARG A 372 7.38 -17.56 -0.12
N SER A 373 8.25 -16.72 -0.67
CA SER A 373 9.69 -16.74 -0.37
C SER A 373 9.94 -16.62 1.12
N CYS A 374 9.21 -15.73 1.79
CA CYS A 374 9.34 -15.52 3.22
C CYS A 374 8.89 -16.75 4.03
N GLU A 375 7.83 -17.42 3.59
CA GLU A 375 7.41 -18.70 4.16
C GLU A 375 8.48 -19.79 3.97
N LEU A 376 9.04 -19.95 2.77
CA LEU A 376 10.06 -20.96 2.47
C LEU A 376 11.31 -20.74 3.32
N ARG A 377 11.85 -19.52 3.32
CA ARG A 377 13.03 -19.16 4.12
C ARG A 377 12.75 -19.25 5.63
N GLY A 378 11.52 -18.97 6.05
CA GLY A 378 11.10 -19.15 7.44
C GLY A 378 11.16 -20.62 7.87
N LYS A 379 10.77 -21.57 7.01
CA LYS A 379 10.89 -23.01 7.28
C LYS A 379 12.34 -23.43 7.39
N GLU A 380 13.20 -22.98 6.48
CA GLU A 380 14.65 -23.25 6.52
C GLU A 380 15.29 -22.74 7.84
N LEU A 381 14.91 -21.55 8.30
CA LEU A 381 15.42 -20.99 9.55
C LEU A 381 14.85 -21.71 10.80
N LEU A 382 13.65 -22.27 10.73
CA LEU A 382 13.09 -23.14 11.78
C LEU A 382 13.82 -24.48 11.83
N ASP A 383 14.06 -25.11 10.68
CA ASP A 383 14.77 -26.38 10.57
C ASP A 383 16.21 -26.24 11.10
N ALA A 384 16.86 -25.11 10.82
CA ALA A 384 18.17 -24.76 11.34
C ALA A 384 18.15 -24.29 12.82
N LYS A 385 16.99 -24.26 13.48
CA LYS A 385 16.78 -23.78 14.86
C LYS A 385 17.27 -22.35 15.12
N VAL A 386 17.38 -21.55 14.06
CA VAL A 386 17.79 -20.14 14.13
C VAL A 386 16.64 -19.28 14.63
N ILE A 387 15.43 -19.57 14.15
CA ILE A 387 14.16 -19.07 14.68
C ILE A 387 13.48 -20.23 15.43
N THR A 388 12.81 -19.92 16.53
CA THR A 388 12.10 -20.90 17.37
C THR A 388 10.59 -20.70 17.30
N PRO A 389 9.79 -21.75 17.58
CA PRO A 389 8.33 -21.61 17.66
C PRO A 389 7.87 -20.60 18.71
N SER A 390 8.63 -20.45 19.80
CA SER A 390 8.40 -19.42 20.82
C SER A 390 8.56 -18.00 20.26
N ASP A 391 9.55 -17.76 19.39
CA ASP A 391 9.71 -16.44 18.76
C ASP A 391 8.48 -16.07 17.91
N LEU A 392 7.91 -17.06 17.22
CA LEU A 392 6.71 -16.90 16.39
C LEU A 392 5.45 -16.67 17.23
N ASP A 393 5.30 -17.39 18.34
CA ASP A 393 4.18 -17.23 19.28
C ASP A 393 4.23 -15.86 19.99
N ASP A 394 5.42 -15.43 20.39
CA ASP A 394 5.65 -14.11 21.00
C ASP A 394 5.29 -12.98 20.04
N TRP A 395 5.60 -13.12 18.74
CA TRP A 395 5.15 -12.18 17.71
C TRP A 395 3.62 -12.20 17.54
N LEU A 396 2.97 -13.37 17.54
CA LEU A 396 1.51 -13.47 17.41
C LEU A 396 0.77 -12.85 18.59
N LYS A 397 1.30 -13.04 19.81
CA LYS A 397 0.79 -12.46 21.06
C LYS A 397 1.13 -10.98 21.21
N ALA A 398 1.79 -10.38 20.21
CA ALA A 398 2.20 -8.98 20.20
C ALA A 398 3.03 -8.60 21.44
N LYS A 399 3.84 -9.52 21.96
CA LYS A 399 4.77 -9.19 23.04
C LYS A 399 5.79 -8.16 22.55
N HIS A 400 6.31 -7.38 23.47
CA HIS A 400 7.41 -6.45 23.19
C HIS A 400 8.73 -7.12 23.57
N GLY A 401 9.63 -7.32 22.62
CA GLY A 401 10.92 -7.98 22.84
C GLY A 401 11.85 -7.91 21.63
N LEU A 402 13.12 -8.22 21.84
CA LEU A 402 14.15 -8.25 20.79
C LEU A 402 13.90 -9.38 19.78
N ASP A 403 13.38 -10.53 20.25
CA ASP A 403 13.07 -11.69 19.41
C ASP A 403 11.88 -11.46 18.46
N VAL A 404 10.94 -10.60 18.87
CA VAL A 404 9.84 -10.16 18.00
C VAL A 404 10.36 -9.32 16.82
N ALA A 405 11.48 -8.61 16.98
CA ALA A 405 12.10 -7.86 15.88
C ALA A 405 12.77 -8.79 14.85
N VAL A 406 13.34 -9.92 15.29
CA VAL A 406 13.90 -10.96 14.41
C VAL A 406 12.81 -11.52 13.50
N VAL A 407 11.63 -11.83 14.03
CA VAL A 407 10.50 -12.31 13.22
C VAL A 407 9.90 -11.19 12.36
N ASN A 408 9.67 -10.00 12.92
CA ASN A 408 8.95 -8.93 12.23
C ASN A 408 9.74 -8.26 11.10
N VAL A 409 11.06 -8.07 11.30
CA VAL A 409 11.94 -7.35 10.37
C VAL A 409 13.05 -8.26 9.87
N GLY A 410 13.70 -9.03 10.75
CA GLY A 410 14.83 -9.88 10.41
C GLY A 410 14.50 -10.93 9.35
N LEU A 411 13.46 -11.73 9.54
CA LEU A 411 13.07 -12.81 8.60
C LEU A 411 12.71 -12.26 7.19
N PRO A 412 11.86 -11.24 7.05
CA PRO A 412 11.60 -10.63 5.75
C PRO A 412 12.85 -9.99 5.12
N CYS A 413 13.73 -9.38 5.93
CA CYS A 413 14.98 -8.77 5.46
C CYS A 413 15.97 -9.83 4.96
N TYR A 414 16.11 -10.94 5.68
CA TYR A 414 16.92 -12.09 5.28
C TYR A 414 16.40 -12.69 3.97
N THR A 415 15.08 -12.89 3.85
CA THR A 415 14.46 -13.41 2.62
C THR A 415 14.72 -12.47 1.44
N PHE A 416 14.60 -11.17 1.67
CA PHE A 416 14.85 -10.19 0.64
C PHE A 416 16.31 -10.15 0.18
N LEU A 417 17.26 -10.29 1.11
CA LEU A 417 18.67 -10.45 0.80
C LEU A 417 18.93 -11.70 -0.07
N GLN A 418 18.32 -12.83 0.28
CA GLN A 418 18.43 -14.07 -0.50
C GLN A 418 17.96 -13.90 -1.94
N ILE A 419 16.87 -13.16 -2.15
CA ILE A 419 16.37 -12.83 -3.49
C ILE A 419 17.40 -12.01 -4.28
N ILE A 420 18.04 -11.04 -3.62
CA ILE A 420 19.08 -10.21 -4.25
C ILE A 420 20.31 -11.06 -4.60
N PHE A 421 20.81 -11.88 -3.68
CA PHE A 421 21.93 -12.77 -3.93
C PHE A 421 21.64 -13.74 -5.07
N TYR A 422 20.46 -14.35 -5.08
CA TYR A 422 20.03 -15.22 -6.17
C TYR A 422 20.00 -14.48 -7.52
N SER A 423 19.43 -13.27 -7.54
CA SER A 423 19.38 -12.41 -8.74
C SER A 423 20.77 -12.04 -9.27
N ILE A 424 21.75 -11.85 -8.37
CA ILE A 424 23.15 -11.58 -8.74
C ILE A 424 23.81 -12.84 -9.29
N LYS A 425 23.66 -13.98 -8.59
CA LYS A 425 24.23 -15.28 -9.01
C LYS A 425 23.66 -15.74 -10.36
N ALA A 426 22.40 -15.45 -10.64
CA ALA A 426 21.74 -15.75 -11.92
C ALA A 426 22.15 -14.80 -13.07
N GLY A 427 22.94 -13.75 -12.81
CA GLY A 427 23.33 -12.77 -13.82
C GLY A 427 22.18 -11.91 -14.37
N SER A 428 21.03 -11.90 -13.68
CA SER A 428 19.81 -11.20 -14.12
C SER A 428 20.02 -9.68 -14.15
N TYR A 429 19.38 -9.00 -15.10
CA TYR A 429 19.35 -7.53 -15.15
C TYR A 429 18.33 -6.92 -14.16
N GLY A 430 17.36 -7.71 -13.70
CA GLY A 430 16.28 -7.32 -12.79
C GLY A 430 16.33 -8.00 -11.42
N LEU A 431 15.18 -8.09 -10.74
CA LEU A 431 15.00 -8.95 -9.57
C LEU A 431 14.38 -10.26 -10.00
N PHE A 432 15.03 -11.36 -9.64
CA PHE A 432 14.57 -12.69 -9.95
C PHE A 432 13.87 -13.27 -8.71
N LEU A 433 12.56 -13.50 -8.83
CA LEU A 433 11.70 -14.04 -7.77
C LEU A 433 11.49 -15.55 -7.98
N LEU A 434 10.73 -16.16 -7.06
CA LEU A 434 10.24 -17.53 -7.24
C LEU A 434 9.41 -17.65 -8.53
N GLU A 435 9.31 -18.88 -9.04
CA GLU A 435 8.53 -19.24 -10.26
C GLU A 435 9.07 -18.59 -11.55
N ASP A 436 10.39 -18.41 -11.65
CA ASP A 436 11.09 -17.83 -12.81
C ASP A 436 10.61 -16.42 -13.20
N LEU A 437 10.05 -15.68 -12.24
CA LEU A 437 9.54 -14.34 -12.45
C LEU A 437 10.68 -13.30 -12.35
N GLU A 438 11.11 -12.78 -13.50
CA GLU A 438 12.07 -11.67 -13.56
C GLU A 438 11.36 -10.31 -13.68
N ILE A 439 11.63 -9.43 -12.72
CA ILE A 439 11.20 -8.02 -12.74
C ILE A 439 12.35 -7.14 -13.18
N THR A 440 12.27 -6.63 -14.41
CA THR A 440 13.21 -5.65 -14.96
C THR A 440 12.58 -4.26 -15.02
N HIS A 441 13.37 -3.22 -15.35
CA HIS A 441 12.85 -1.88 -15.62
C HIS A 441 11.79 -1.84 -16.73
N LEU A 442 11.80 -2.83 -17.64
CA LEU A 442 10.87 -2.94 -18.76
C LEU A 442 9.58 -3.68 -18.39
N ASN A 443 9.66 -4.65 -17.47
CA ASN A 443 8.55 -5.51 -17.09
C ASN A 443 7.85 -5.08 -15.78
N ARG A 444 8.44 -4.13 -15.03
CA ARG A 444 7.91 -3.72 -13.73
C ARG A 444 6.47 -3.16 -13.83
N PRO A 445 5.60 -3.46 -12.85
CA PRO A 445 4.30 -2.79 -12.76
C PRO A 445 4.51 -1.28 -12.56
N GLN A 446 3.76 -0.46 -13.31
CA GLN A 446 3.86 1.00 -13.24
C GLN A 446 2.98 1.55 -12.12
N ASP A 447 3.30 1.17 -10.89
CA ASP A 447 2.67 1.71 -9.68
C ASP A 447 3.68 2.63 -8.97
N ARG A 448 3.24 3.82 -8.55
CA ARG A 448 4.07 4.80 -7.80
C ARG A 448 4.71 4.18 -6.55
N LEU A 449 4.04 3.23 -5.88
CA LEU A 449 4.60 2.55 -4.71
C LEU A 449 5.74 1.59 -5.08
N LEU A 450 5.63 0.87 -6.20
CA LEU A 450 6.74 0.06 -6.69
C LEU A 450 7.85 0.90 -7.30
N ASP A 451 7.54 1.99 -7.98
CA ASP A 451 8.58 2.88 -8.50
C ASP A 451 9.42 3.47 -7.36
N TRP A 452 8.76 3.83 -6.26
CA TRP A 452 9.42 4.26 -5.02
C TRP A 452 10.31 3.16 -4.41
N PHE A 453 9.92 1.89 -4.47
CA PHE A 453 10.67 0.78 -3.87
C PHE A 453 11.71 0.12 -4.80
N PHE A 454 11.42 0.00 -6.08
CA PHE A 454 12.21 -0.76 -7.05
C PHE A 454 13.56 -0.10 -7.32
N GLN A 455 13.59 1.23 -7.47
CA GLN A 455 14.84 1.93 -7.77
C GLN A 455 15.88 1.80 -6.64
N PRO A 456 15.55 2.03 -5.35
CA PRO A 456 16.46 1.74 -4.23
C PRO A 456 16.99 0.31 -4.22
N VAL A 457 16.13 -0.64 -4.56
CA VAL A 457 16.50 -2.06 -4.54
C VAL A 457 17.48 -2.42 -5.65
N MET A 458 17.26 -1.89 -6.86
CA MET A 458 18.21 -2.08 -7.96
C MET A 458 19.57 -1.45 -7.64
N VAL A 459 19.58 -0.28 -7.00
CA VAL A 459 20.83 0.35 -6.52
C VAL A 459 21.51 -0.52 -5.45
N LEU A 460 20.76 -1.10 -4.52
CA LEU A 460 21.31 -1.95 -3.47
C LEU A 460 21.85 -3.27 -4.05
N LYS A 461 21.14 -3.88 -5.00
CA LYS A 461 21.63 -5.05 -5.77
C LYS A 461 22.93 -4.71 -6.49
N GLU A 462 22.99 -3.57 -7.17
CA GLU A 462 24.19 -3.15 -7.89
C GLU A 462 25.38 -2.94 -6.96
N GLN A 463 25.16 -2.33 -5.80
CA GLN A 463 26.22 -2.14 -4.81
C GLN A 463 26.74 -3.46 -4.27
N ILE A 464 25.87 -4.42 -3.95
CA ILE A 464 26.29 -5.76 -3.52
C ILE A 464 27.08 -6.46 -4.64
N ARG A 465 26.62 -6.33 -5.90
CA ARG A 465 27.30 -6.90 -7.06
C ARG A 465 28.70 -6.32 -7.23
N VAL A 466 28.84 -5.00 -7.20
CA VAL A 466 30.13 -4.31 -7.37
C VAL A 466 31.09 -4.61 -6.23
N LEU A 467 30.59 -4.70 -4.99
CA LEU A 467 31.41 -5.06 -3.83
C LEU A 467 31.99 -6.48 -3.92
N SER A 468 31.42 -7.36 -4.75
CA SER A 468 31.91 -8.73 -4.99
C SER A 468 32.25 -9.44 -3.67
N LEU A 469 31.27 -9.48 -2.76
CA LEU A 469 31.42 -10.07 -1.43
C LEU A 469 31.83 -11.54 -1.52
N GLU A 470 32.79 -11.95 -0.69
CA GLU A 470 33.14 -13.36 -0.56
C GLU A 470 32.02 -14.13 0.14
N GLU A 471 31.95 -15.46 -0.01
CA GLU A 471 30.86 -16.26 0.58
C GLU A 471 30.78 -16.07 2.11
N GLY A 472 31.92 -15.98 2.81
CA GLY A 472 31.96 -15.69 4.25
C GLY A 472 31.39 -14.30 4.61
N GLU A 473 31.58 -13.31 3.75
CA GLU A 473 31.03 -11.96 3.94
C GLU A 473 29.54 -11.88 3.56
N MET A 474 29.10 -12.68 2.58
CA MET A 474 27.67 -12.85 2.29
C MET A 474 26.95 -13.43 3.51
N ARG A 475 27.52 -14.47 4.14
CA ARG A 475 27.02 -15.04 5.40
C ARG A 475 27.07 -14.06 6.56
N PHE A 476 28.09 -13.20 6.62
CA PHE A 476 28.13 -12.11 7.60
C PHE A 476 26.97 -11.12 7.37
N LEU A 477 26.72 -10.69 6.13
CA LEU A 477 25.60 -9.79 5.82
C LEU A 477 24.24 -10.44 6.17
N GLU A 478 24.03 -11.73 5.87
CA GLU A 478 22.85 -12.50 6.28
C GLU A 478 22.61 -12.44 7.80
N LYS A 479 23.67 -12.62 8.56
CA LYS A 479 23.66 -12.62 10.02
C LYS A 479 23.33 -11.24 10.59
N VAL A 480 23.91 -10.17 10.01
CA VAL A 480 23.65 -8.78 10.41
C VAL A 480 22.20 -8.39 10.13
N VAL A 481 21.63 -8.82 9.01
CA VAL A 481 20.27 -8.40 8.62
C VAL A 481 19.18 -9.16 9.38
N LEU A 482 19.44 -10.42 9.75
CA LEU A 482 18.51 -11.23 10.54
C LEU A 482 18.47 -10.80 12.01
N PHE A 483 19.63 -10.49 12.58
CA PHE A 483 19.81 -10.21 14.02
C PHE A 483 20.18 -8.76 14.34
N GLU A 484 19.87 -7.78 13.48
CA GLU A 484 20.19 -6.35 13.66
C GLU A 484 19.94 -5.86 15.10
N SER A 485 18.87 -6.34 15.73
CA SER A 485 18.45 -5.94 17.07
C SER A 485 18.96 -6.84 18.19
N ASN A 486 19.41 -8.07 17.92
CA ASN A 486 19.72 -9.08 18.94
C ASN A 486 21.20 -9.51 18.87
N SER A 487 22.06 -8.79 19.60
CA SER A 487 23.51 -9.06 19.61
C SER A 487 23.88 -10.42 20.19
N GLU A 488 23.06 -11.02 21.05
CA GLU A 488 23.35 -12.32 21.66
C GLU A 488 23.13 -13.44 20.64
N ARG A 489 21.99 -13.43 19.95
CA ARG A 489 21.71 -14.39 18.86
C ARG A 489 22.58 -14.16 17.64
N PHE A 490 22.95 -12.90 17.39
CA PHE A 490 24.00 -12.58 16.43
C PHE A 490 25.30 -13.32 16.79
N LYS A 491 25.76 -13.31 18.04
CA LYS A 491 26.98 -14.05 18.39
C LYS A 491 26.79 -15.57 18.36
N ALA A 492 25.61 -16.07 18.73
CA ALA A 492 25.35 -17.51 18.84
C ALA A 492 25.17 -18.25 17.50
N TRP A 493 24.77 -17.56 16.43
CA TRP A 493 24.52 -18.23 15.15
C TRP A 493 25.81 -18.44 14.35
N GLU A 494 26.35 -19.65 14.37
CA GLU A 494 27.52 -20.05 13.57
C GLU A 494 27.11 -20.48 12.16
N ASN A 495 26.99 -19.51 11.24
CA ASN A 495 26.64 -19.75 9.83
C ASN A 495 27.86 -19.74 8.87
N GLY A 496 29.07 -19.84 9.41
CA GLY A 496 30.31 -19.70 8.63
C GLY A 496 30.63 -18.26 8.21
N SER A 497 30.02 -17.25 8.87
CA SER A 497 30.32 -15.83 8.63
C SER A 497 31.78 -15.50 8.92
N LEU A 498 32.43 -14.78 8.00
CA LEU A 498 33.72 -14.14 8.22
C LEU A 498 33.50 -12.63 8.33
N ALA A 499 33.81 -12.06 9.48
CA ALA A 499 33.77 -10.61 9.65
C ALA A 499 34.84 -9.96 8.76
N PRO A 500 34.52 -8.91 7.99
CA PRO A 500 35.51 -8.22 7.17
C PRO A 500 36.65 -7.70 8.03
N GLN A 501 37.90 -7.96 7.64
CA GLN A 501 39.07 -7.46 8.36
C GLN A 501 39.25 -5.94 8.20
N ASP A 502 38.78 -5.39 7.08
CA ASP A 502 38.83 -3.95 6.78
C ASP A 502 37.61 -3.21 7.36
N SER A 503 37.89 -2.20 8.17
CA SER A 503 36.89 -1.28 8.74
C SER A 503 36.02 -0.59 7.69
N LEU A 504 36.56 -0.27 6.51
CA LEU A 504 35.81 0.36 5.42
C LEU A 504 34.78 -0.63 4.84
N ARG A 505 35.22 -1.88 4.61
CA ARG A 505 34.38 -2.95 4.06
C ARG A 505 33.28 -3.36 5.04
N ALA A 506 33.59 -3.46 6.34
CA ALA A 506 32.60 -3.67 7.39
C ALA A 506 31.55 -2.53 7.40
N ALA A 507 31.98 -1.27 7.35
CA ALA A 507 31.07 -0.13 7.31
C ALA A 507 30.17 -0.10 6.06
N GLN A 508 30.66 -0.58 4.91
CA GLN A 508 29.87 -0.72 3.68
C GLN A 508 28.79 -1.80 3.83
N ILE A 509 29.13 -2.97 4.36
CA ILE A 509 28.18 -4.07 4.61
C ILE A 509 27.11 -3.65 5.63
N GLU A 510 27.51 -3.00 6.72
CA GLU A 510 26.57 -2.43 7.69
C GLU A 510 25.70 -1.33 7.07
N GLY A 511 26.26 -0.51 6.17
CA GLY A 511 25.52 0.49 5.42
C GLY A 511 24.48 -0.10 4.47
N ILE A 512 24.75 -1.27 3.89
CA ILE A 512 23.79 -2.05 3.09
C ILE A 512 22.70 -2.62 4.00
N SER A 513 23.09 -3.26 5.10
CA SER A 513 22.15 -3.82 6.07
C SER A 513 21.16 -2.77 6.58
N ARG A 514 21.64 -1.61 7.05
CA ARG A 514 20.78 -0.52 7.55
C ARG A 514 19.76 -0.04 6.53
N ARG A 515 20.16 0.08 5.26
CA ARG A 515 19.25 0.50 4.18
C ARG A 515 18.20 -0.56 3.88
N MET A 516 18.59 -1.83 3.86
CA MET A 516 17.68 -2.94 3.60
C MET A 516 16.67 -3.12 4.73
N VAL A 517 17.13 -3.10 5.98
CA VAL A 517 16.26 -3.13 7.15
C VAL A 517 15.33 -1.91 7.16
N GLY A 518 15.84 -0.71 6.85
CA GLY A 518 15.01 0.50 6.74
C GLY A 518 13.87 0.35 5.72
N MET A 519 14.16 -0.22 4.55
CA MET A 519 13.15 -0.50 3.53
C MET A 519 12.10 -1.50 4.02
N VAL A 520 12.52 -2.63 4.57
CA VAL A 520 11.61 -3.68 5.10
C VAL A 520 10.77 -3.16 6.26
N ARG A 521 11.37 -2.36 7.15
CA ARG A 521 10.70 -1.71 8.27
C ARG A 521 9.66 -0.69 7.79
N SER A 522 9.90 0.00 6.68
CA SER A 522 8.88 0.86 6.07
C SER A 522 7.69 0.05 5.55
N VAL A 523 7.96 -1.08 4.90
CA VAL A 523 6.91 -1.97 4.35
C VAL A 523 6.10 -2.65 5.47
N SER A 524 6.73 -3.01 6.58
CA SER A 524 6.05 -3.70 7.69
C SER A 524 5.02 -2.85 8.43
N LYS A 525 5.01 -1.54 8.22
CA LYS A 525 4.01 -0.61 8.75
C LYS A 525 2.70 -0.62 7.96
N PHE A 526 2.64 -1.26 6.81
CA PHE A 526 1.38 -1.38 6.07
C PHE A 526 0.48 -2.45 6.69
N PRO A 527 -0.80 -2.15 6.99
CA PRO A 527 -1.71 -3.10 7.63
C PRO A 527 -1.93 -4.35 6.76
N THR A 528 -1.98 -4.17 5.44
CA THR A 528 -2.12 -5.27 4.47
C THR A 528 -0.92 -6.22 4.51
N TYR A 529 0.30 -5.69 4.59
CA TYR A 529 1.51 -6.50 4.76
C TYR A 529 1.42 -7.30 6.05
N ARG A 530 1.11 -6.61 7.17
CA ARG A 530 1.02 -7.24 8.49
C ARG A 530 0.01 -8.38 8.53
N ARG A 531 -1.17 -8.21 7.90
CA ARG A 531 -2.19 -9.26 7.79
C ARG A 531 -1.68 -10.49 7.02
N LYS A 532 -1.02 -10.28 5.89
CA LYS A 532 -0.45 -11.35 5.06
C LYS A 532 0.71 -12.05 5.78
N PHE A 533 1.61 -11.28 6.39
CA PHE A 533 2.72 -11.81 7.15
C PHE A 533 2.25 -12.61 8.39
N ARG A 534 1.16 -12.19 9.05
CA ARG A 534 0.52 -12.99 10.11
C ARG A 534 0.08 -14.37 9.62
N GLN A 535 -0.35 -14.51 8.36
CA GLN A 535 -0.67 -15.82 7.79
C GLN A 535 0.60 -16.67 7.63
N VAL A 536 1.70 -16.08 7.17
CA VAL A 536 3.01 -16.75 7.10
C VAL A 536 3.43 -17.27 8.48
N VAL A 537 3.41 -16.41 9.50
CA VAL A 537 3.79 -16.81 10.87
C VAL A 537 2.92 -17.96 11.39
N LYS A 538 1.61 -17.94 11.14
CA LYS A 538 0.72 -19.06 11.49
C LYS A 538 1.09 -20.34 10.76
N THR A 539 1.40 -20.27 9.47
CA THR A 539 1.85 -21.43 8.69
C THR A 539 3.16 -21.99 9.22
N LEU A 540 4.10 -21.12 9.62
CA LEU A 540 5.38 -21.51 10.22
C LEU A 540 5.20 -22.20 11.57
N ILE A 541 4.29 -21.74 12.43
CA ILE A 541 3.95 -22.41 13.70
C ILE A 541 3.31 -23.78 13.45
N MET A 542 2.41 -23.86 12.45
CA MET A 542 1.83 -25.15 12.06
C MET A 542 2.87 -26.12 11.52
N TYR A 543 3.90 -25.62 10.84
CA TYR A 543 5.01 -26.42 10.34
C TYR A 543 5.91 -26.92 11.49
N SER A 544 6.17 -26.08 12.50
CA SER A 544 7.02 -26.45 13.63
C SER A 544 6.38 -27.42 14.62
N ASN A 545 5.04 -27.55 14.61
CA ASN A 545 4.34 -28.54 15.41
C ASN A 545 4.14 -29.81 14.57
N PRO A 546 4.92 -30.87 14.78
CA PRO A 546 4.60 -32.16 14.18
C PRO A 546 3.22 -32.56 14.69
N LYS A 547 2.23 -32.62 13.81
CA LYS A 547 1.04 -33.42 14.12
C LYS A 547 1.53 -34.86 14.29
N GLU A 548 1.34 -35.40 15.49
CA GLU A 548 1.19 -36.84 15.65
C GLU A 548 0.25 -37.38 14.56
N GLY A 549 0.69 -38.40 13.83
CA GLY A 549 -0.16 -39.19 12.95
C GLY A 549 -0.13 -38.81 11.47
N SER A 550 0.70 -39.53 10.73
CA SER A 550 0.61 -39.89 9.31
C SER A 550 -0.77 -39.68 8.64
N VAL A 551 -0.81 -38.86 7.58
CA VAL A 551 -1.45 -39.27 6.32
C VAL A 551 -0.58 -38.75 5.17
N THR A 552 0.15 -39.68 4.59
CA THR A 552 0.82 -39.59 3.30
C THR A 552 -0.15 -39.04 2.25
N LYS A 553 0.07 -37.81 1.77
CA LYS A 553 -0.57 -37.35 0.53
C LYS A 553 0.25 -37.84 -0.65
N ASN A 554 -0.02 -39.09 -1.05
CA ASN A 554 0.31 -39.52 -2.39
C ASN A 554 -0.59 -38.79 -3.39
N SER A 555 0.04 -38.38 -4.48
CA SER A 555 -0.54 -37.92 -5.74
C SER A 555 -1.78 -38.73 -6.17
N SER A 556 -2.85 -38.04 -6.54
CA SER A 556 -3.72 -38.46 -7.64
C SER A 556 -4.69 -37.34 -8.03
N THR A 557 -4.58 -36.96 -9.30
CA THR A 557 -5.54 -36.28 -10.16
C THR A 557 -7.00 -36.60 -9.81
N ARG A 558 -7.82 -35.57 -9.57
CA ARG A 558 -9.27 -35.72 -9.40
C ARG A 558 -9.98 -35.15 -10.63
N SER A 559 -10.35 -36.06 -11.53
CA SER A 559 -11.33 -35.86 -12.59
C SER A 559 -12.75 -35.77 -12.02
N ILE A 560 -13.56 -34.95 -12.69
CA ILE A 560 -14.98 -34.64 -12.45
C ILE A 560 -15.84 -35.92 -12.52
N PRO A 561 -16.88 -36.10 -11.68
CA PRO A 561 -17.90 -37.11 -11.92
C PRO A 561 -19.14 -36.51 -12.62
N HIS A 562 -19.46 -37.08 -13.78
CA HIS A 562 -20.76 -37.01 -14.43
C HIS A 562 -21.83 -37.75 -13.61
N SER A 563 -23.02 -37.18 -13.56
CA SER A 563 -24.25 -37.81 -13.09
C SER A 563 -24.82 -38.80 -14.12
N VAL A 564 -25.15 -40.02 -13.71
CA VAL A 564 -26.06 -40.91 -14.44
C VAL A 564 -27.08 -41.54 -13.48
N THR A 565 -28.32 -41.45 -13.94
CA THR A 565 -29.63 -41.92 -13.47
C THR A 565 -29.68 -43.40 -13.05
N LYS A 566 -30.48 -43.74 -12.01
CA LYS A 566 -31.35 -44.93 -12.04
C LYS A 566 -32.48 -44.89 -10.99
N ASN A 567 -33.60 -45.47 -11.42
CA ASN A 567 -34.96 -45.38 -10.91
C ASN A 567 -35.29 -46.17 -9.63
N SER A 568 -36.37 -45.70 -8.98
CA SER A 568 -37.50 -46.44 -8.36
C SER A 568 -37.22 -47.53 -7.31
N SER A 569 -37.74 -47.36 -6.09
CA SER A 569 -39.09 -47.84 -5.69
C SER A 569 -39.27 -47.92 -4.16
N THR A 570 -40.41 -47.38 -3.69
CA THR A 570 -41.22 -47.80 -2.52
C THR A 570 -40.56 -48.13 -1.18
N LYS A 571 -40.83 -47.32 -0.15
CA LYS A 571 -41.81 -47.68 0.92
C LYS A 571 -42.11 -46.51 1.86
N SER A 572 -43.40 -46.39 2.14
CA SER A 572 -44.12 -45.52 3.07
C SER A 572 -43.76 -45.73 4.54
N GLY A 573 -43.92 -44.68 5.35
CA GLY A 573 -43.98 -44.78 6.81
C GLY A 573 -44.14 -43.43 7.49
N SER A 574 -45.38 -42.92 7.51
CA SER A 574 -45.78 -41.80 8.37
C SER A 574 -45.82 -42.26 9.83
N THR A 575 -45.36 -41.45 10.80
CA THR A 575 -46.19 -40.94 11.92
C THR A 575 -45.38 -40.11 12.93
N ARG A 576 -45.85 -38.87 13.14
CA ARG A 576 -46.27 -38.28 14.42
C ARG A 576 -45.26 -38.06 15.58
N SER A 577 -45.21 -36.79 15.96
CA SER A 577 -45.51 -36.24 17.31
C SER A 577 -44.37 -35.93 18.29
N ASN A 578 -44.45 -34.68 18.77
CA ASN A 578 -44.03 -34.08 20.06
C ASN A 578 -42.51 -33.92 20.25
N GLY A 579 -42.00 -32.70 20.48
CA GLY A 579 -42.22 -31.86 21.69
C GLY A 579 -41.21 -32.34 22.73
N SER A 580 -40.18 -31.62 23.16
CA SER A 580 -40.09 -30.27 23.74
C SER A 580 -38.61 -29.82 23.66
N LEU A 581 -38.26 -28.56 23.40
CA LEU A 581 -38.05 -27.50 24.40
C LEU A 581 -37.34 -27.99 25.68
N GLU A 582 -36.04 -27.73 25.77
CA GLU A 582 -35.48 -27.13 26.98
C GLU A 582 -34.23 -26.29 26.66
N ILE A 583 -34.21 -25.15 27.33
CA ILE A 583 -33.24 -24.07 27.29
C ILE A 583 -32.16 -24.39 28.32
N VAL A 584 -30.87 -24.33 27.93
CA VAL A 584 -29.82 -23.44 28.48
C VAL A 584 -28.79 -23.21 27.38
#